data_AF-A0A1A3U385-F1
#
_entry.id   AF-A0A1A3U385-F1
#
_cell.length_a   1.000
_cell.length_b   1.000
_cell.length_c   1.000
_cell.angle_alpha   90.00
_cell.angle_beta   90.00
_cell.angle_gamma   90.00
#
_symmetry.space_group_name_H-M   'P 1'
#
loop_
_entity.id
_entity.type
_entity.pdbx_description
1 polymer ?
#
loop_
_entity_poly.entity_id
_entity_poly.type
_entity_poly.pdbx_seq_one_letter_code
_entity_poly.pdbx_strand_id
1 'polypeptide(L)'
;MTHRAVIEVGPATIRRLCCGAGEPTDASAALEEWIDEPVALVDGEPVEVAELLRSVLACPAAAESIEIIHPSWWPARRVERVIAAARGLAEGVVTRPRARLLSDTFAAAAVVEIATQLVAVTAAGITAEPRIGSPDEVAAAVARRVRAAVPDRGAAVLIDVAAAVGGAGVLAELIAEKLGGAAQVTVVDALPAVRVVEPAATPEPAPARPDRRRRLAPAVVVAVGVVALGLGVDHDPPREAPAVTNLIEGRVTVQVPADWSLRRVTAGPGSARMEVVSPNEPQLMLHVTQAPAAGETLSAIAEPLQLAMKLADVETPGVFVDFDPSGSSAGRPAVTYREVRADHQVDWTVLVDRAVRIGIGCQSGPGGDDVLRPVCEQAVRSAHAVT
;
A
#
# COMPACT_ATOMS: atom_id res chain seq x y z
N MET A 1 27.09 -13.73 28.54
CA MET A 1 25.62 -13.87 28.45
C MET A 1 25.32 -14.06 26.98
N THR A 2 24.77 -15.21 26.60
CA THR A 2 24.29 -15.36 25.23
C THR A 2 23.01 -14.55 25.09
N HIS A 3 22.90 -13.82 23.99
CA HIS A 3 21.86 -12.82 23.78
C HIS A 3 21.00 -13.21 22.58
N ARG A 4 19.68 -13.16 22.75
CA ARG A 4 18.73 -13.24 21.63
C ARG A 4 18.41 -11.84 21.16
N ALA A 5 18.85 -11.50 19.96
CA ALA A 5 18.53 -10.21 19.36
C ALA A 5 17.07 -10.20 18.90
N VAL A 6 16.31 -9.18 19.26
CA VAL A 6 14.91 -9.01 18.82
C VAL A 6 14.84 -7.79 17.93
N ILE A 7 14.40 -8.00 16.69
CA ILE A 7 14.38 -6.99 15.65
C ILE A 7 12.97 -6.88 15.09
N GLU A 8 12.37 -5.71 15.22
CA GLU A 8 11.13 -5.32 14.58
C GLU A 8 11.43 -4.75 13.20
N VAL A 9 10.78 -5.26 12.17
CA VAL A 9 10.99 -4.85 10.78
C VAL A 9 9.66 -4.39 10.20
N GLY A 10 9.49 -3.09 10.00
CA GLY A 10 8.28 -2.49 9.44
C GLY A 10 7.20 -2.13 10.49
N PRO A 11 6.04 -1.59 10.05
CA PRO A 11 5.71 -1.28 8.67
C PRO A 11 6.63 -0.20 8.07
N ALA A 12 7.01 0.84 8.83
CA ALA A 12 7.79 1.97 8.30
C ALA A 12 9.25 2.07 8.76
N THR A 13 9.67 1.28 9.76
CA THR A 13 11.03 1.35 10.29
C THR A 13 11.56 -0.02 10.66
N ILE A 14 12.87 -0.21 10.61
CA ILE A 14 13.55 -1.35 11.25
C ILE A 14 14.10 -0.89 12.59
N ARG A 15 13.72 -1.57 13.67
CA ARG A 15 14.09 -1.24 15.04
C ARG A 15 14.61 -2.47 15.76
N ARG A 16 15.77 -2.32 16.41
CA ARG A 16 16.26 -3.33 17.35
C ARG A 16 15.68 -3.04 18.72
N LEU A 17 14.98 -4.01 19.29
CA LEU A 17 14.34 -3.90 20.61
C LEU A 17 15.28 -4.31 21.75
N CYS A 18 16.47 -4.81 21.40
CA CYS A 18 17.50 -5.25 22.32
C CYS A 18 18.75 -4.36 22.28
N CYS A 19 19.65 -4.53 23.25
CA CYS A 19 20.97 -3.88 23.31
C CYS A 19 20.97 -2.34 23.32
N GLY A 20 19.86 -1.71 23.70
CA GLY A 20 19.78 -0.25 23.85
C GLY A 20 19.92 0.54 22.55
N ALA A 21 19.52 -0.04 21.41
CA ALA A 21 19.58 0.66 20.13
C ALA A 21 18.66 1.90 20.15
N GLY A 22 19.29 3.07 20.04
CA GLY A 22 18.67 4.37 19.86
C GLY A 22 17.93 4.51 18.53
N GLU A 23 17.45 5.73 18.28
CA GLU A 23 16.59 6.14 17.17
C GLU A 23 16.86 5.42 15.84
N PRO A 24 15.81 5.08 15.08
CA PRO A 24 15.97 4.49 13.76
C PRO A 24 16.89 5.36 12.91
N THR A 25 17.97 4.77 12.40
CA THR A 25 18.88 5.44 11.44
C THR A 25 18.13 5.75 10.14
N ASP A 26 18.52 6.79 9.40
CA ASP A 26 17.90 7.16 8.11
C ASP A 26 17.87 5.99 7.10
N ALA A 27 18.91 5.14 7.13
CA ALA A 27 18.98 3.87 6.41
C ALA A 27 17.76 2.94 6.65
N SER A 28 17.22 2.94 7.86
CA SER A 28 16.07 2.11 8.26
C SER A 28 14.73 2.65 7.78
N ALA A 29 14.62 3.97 7.53
CA ALA A 29 13.43 4.59 6.96
C ALA A 29 13.38 4.41 5.44
N ALA A 30 14.52 4.53 4.75
CA ALA A 30 14.62 4.22 3.32
C ALA A 30 14.22 2.77 3.02
N LEU A 31 14.56 1.84 3.91
CA LEU A 31 14.32 0.41 3.70
C LEU A 31 12.85 0.03 3.42
N GLU A 32 11.82 0.71 3.95
CA GLU A 32 10.43 0.37 3.57
C GLU A 32 10.17 0.58 2.08
N GLU A 33 10.63 1.69 1.53
CA GLU A 33 10.44 2.07 0.12
C GLU A 33 11.18 1.10 -0.82
N TRP A 34 12.37 0.64 -0.40
CA TRP A 34 13.29 -0.12 -1.26
C TRP A 34 13.40 -1.61 -0.90
N ILE A 35 12.66 -2.13 0.10
CA ILE A 35 12.80 -3.53 0.56
C ILE A 35 12.49 -4.57 -0.52
N ASP A 36 11.73 -4.21 -1.55
CA ASP A 36 11.43 -5.09 -2.68
C ASP A 36 12.40 -4.88 -3.86
N GLU A 37 13.21 -3.82 -3.82
CA GLU A 37 14.16 -3.45 -4.86
C GLU A 37 15.54 -4.13 -4.65
N PRO A 38 16.38 -4.27 -5.68
CA PRO A 38 17.75 -4.74 -5.53
C PRO A 38 18.67 -3.68 -4.91
N VAL A 39 18.45 -2.41 -5.26
CA VAL A 39 19.27 -1.26 -4.85
C VAL A 39 18.37 -0.20 -4.20
N ALA A 40 18.83 0.41 -3.12
CA ALA A 40 18.22 1.55 -2.44
C ALA A 40 19.09 2.79 -2.58
N LEU A 41 18.50 3.97 -2.45
CA LEU A 41 19.24 5.22 -2.28
C LEU A 41 19.27 5.58 -0.79
N VAL A 42 20.47 5.67 -0.22
CA VAL A 42 20.70 6.11 1.17
C VAL A 42 21.60 7.34 1.10
N ASP A 43 21.13 8.48 1.60
CA ASP A 43 21.82 9.77 1.53
C ASP A 43 22.24 10.18 0.10
N GLY A 44 21.46 9.74 -0.91
CA GLY A 44 21.72 10.00 -2.33
C GLY A 44 22.67 9.01 -3.01
N GLU A 45 23.22 8.04 -2.27
CA GLU A 45 24.14 7.03 -2.80
C GLU A 45 23.43 5.68 -3.01
N PRO A 46 23.69 4.97 -4.13
CA PRO A 46 23.13 3.65 -4.37
C PRO A 46 23.80 2.58 -3.49
N VAL A 47 22.99 1.81 -2.77
CA VAL A 47 23.41 0.73 -1.88
C VAL A 47 22.61 -0.54 -2.17
N GLU A 48 23.29 -1.69 -2.21
CA GLU A 48 22.63 -2.99 -2.36
C GLU A 48 21.73 -3.27 -1.15
N VAL A 49 20.43 -3.51 -1.40
CA VAL A 49 19.42 -3.71 -0.34
C VAL A 49 19.77 -4.91 0.54
N ALA A 50 20.39 -5.94 -0.02
CA ALA A 50 20.82 -7.11 0.74
C ALA A 50 21.91 -6.78 1.77
N GLU A 51 22.89 -5.94 1.40
CA GLU A 51 23.94 -5.49 2.30
C GLU A 51 23.41 -4.50 3.34
N LEU A 52 22.53 -3.60 2.92
CA LEU A 52 21.85 -2.66 3.80
C LEU A 52 21.02 -3.39 4.87
N LEU A 53 20.20 -4.37 4.47
CA LEU A 53 19.44 -5.22 5.37
C LEU A 53 20.37 -5.96 6.34
N ARG A 54 21.46 -6.56 5.84
CA ARG A 54 22.43 -7.25 6.70
C ARG A 54 23.04 -6.30 7.74
N SER A 55 23.36 -5.08 7.34
CA SER A 55 23.93 -4.05 8.23
C SER A 55 22.97 -3.65 9.35
N VAL A 56 21.70 -3.35 9.02
CA VAL A 56 20.71 -2.95 10.04
C VAL A 56 20.29 -4.10 10.95
N LEU A 57 20.33 -5.34 10.45
CA LEU A 57 20.02 -6.55 11.23
C LEU A 57 21.20 -6.97 12.13
N ALA A 58 22.41 -6.52 11.87
CA ALA A 58 23.58 -6.87 12.67
C ALA A 58 23.45 -6.34 14.11
N CYS A 59 23.72 -7.20 15.08
CA CYS A 59 23.78 -6.80 16.49
C CYS A 59 25.21 -6.37 16.84
N PRO A 60 25.43 -5.25 17.57
CA PRO A 60 26.77 -4.85 18.00
C PRO A 60 27.39 -5.83 19.00
N ALA A 61 26.55 -6.57 19.73
CA ALA A 61 26.97 -7.66 20.60
C ALA A 61 26.74 -9.02 19.92
N ALA A 62 27.58 -10.00 20.23
CA ALA A 62 27.39 -11.36 19.72
C ALA A 62 26.02 -11.91 20.17
N ALA A 63 25.16 -12.21 19.19
CA ALA A 63 23.84 -12.80 19.41
C ALA A 63 23.87 -14.28 19.04
N GLU A 64 23.32 -15.13 19.91
CA GLU A 64 23.18 -16.57 19.66
C GLU A 64 22.05 -16.82 18.65
N SER A 65 20.98 -16.04 18.75
CA SER A 65 19.85 -16.10 17.82
C SER A 65 19.26 -14.71 17.55
N ILE A 66 18.56 -14.61 16.42
CA ILE A 66 17.81 -13.42 16.01
C ILE A 66 16.32 -13.81 15.88
N GLU A 67 15.47 -13.05 16.55
CA GLU A 67 14.02 -13.04 16.33
C GLU A 67 13.64 -11.82 15.50
N ILE A 68 13.00 -12.07 14.37
CA ILE A 68 12.53 -11.03 13.46
C ILE A 68 11.01 -10.93 13.56
N ILE A 69 10.53 -9.82 14.10
CA ILE A 69 9.12 -9.49 14.17
C ILE A 69 8.77 -8.67 12.92
N HIS A 70 7.81 -9.13 12.13
CA HIS A 70 7.44 -8.48 10.88
C HIS A 70 5.91 -8.27 10.79
N PRO A 71 5.42 -7.29 10.01
CA PRO A 71 4.01 -7.11 9.75
C PRO A 71 3.38 -8.40 9.24
N SER A 72 2.19 -8.73 9.74
CA SER A 72 1.58 -10.03 9.42
C SER A 72 1.06 -10.11 7.99
N TRP A 73 0.82 -8.95 7.37
CA TRP A 73 0.38 -8.82 5.98
C TRP A 73 1.50 -8.91 4.95
N TRP A 74 2.77 -8.98 5.38
CA TRP A 74 3.87 -9.08 4.44
C TRP A 74 3.81 -10.38 3.62
N PRO A 75 4.06 -10.31 2.30
CA PRO A 75 4.16 -11.50 1.49
C PRO A 75 5.41 -12.31 1.89
N ALA A 76 5.33 -13.64 1.76
CA ALA A 76 6.42 -14.56 2.13
C ALA A 76 7.77 -14.15 1.55
N ARG A 77 7.81 -13.68 0.30
CA ARG A 77 9.03 -13.19 -0.38
C ARG A 77 9.79 -12.12 0.43
N ARG A 78 9.06 -11.21 1.08
CA ARG A 78 9.67 -10.09 1.82
C ARG A 78 10.23 -10.58 3.16
N VAL A 79 9.53 -11.51 3.80
CA VAL A 79 10.02 -12.22 5.00
C VAL A 79 11.27 -13.05 4.66
N GLU A 80 11.27 -13.78 3.55
CA GLU A 80 12.41 -14.57 3.07
C GLU A 80 13.64 -13.71 2.77
N ARG A 81 13.48 -12.53 2.17
CA ARG A 81 14.58 -11.56 1.96
C ARG A 81 15.24 -11.15 3.27
N VAL A 82 14.45 -10.84 4.29
CA VAL A 82 14.95 -10.45 5.60
C VAL A 82 15.62 -11.63 6.32
N ILE A 83 15.04 -12.84 6.24
CA ILE A 83 15.69 -14.06 6.73
C ILE A 83 17.04 -14.28 6.04
N ALA A 84 17.08 -14.14 4.71
CA ALA A 84 18.30 -14.32 3.93
C ALA A 84 19.39 -13.33 4.34
N ALA A 85 19.05 -12.06 4.57
CA ALA A 85 19.97 -11.05 5.06
C ALA A 85 20.50 -11.35 6.47
N ALA A 86 19.67 -11.95 7.34
CA ALA A 86 20.05 -12.35 8.69
C ALA A 86 20.95 -13.61 8.75
N ARG A 87 21.06 -14.39 7.66
CA ARG A 87 21.87 -15.61 7.65
C ARG A 87 23.34 -15.30 7.94
N GLY A 88 23.92 -16.04 8.88
CA GLY A 88 25.32 -15.85 9.29
C GLY A 88 25.57 -14.64 10.18
N LEU A 89 24.51 -13.95 10.65
CA LEU A 89 24.61 -12.98 11.75
C LEU A 89 24.43 -13.65 13.13
N ALA A 90 23.74 -14.79 13.17
CA ALA A 90 23.54 -15.63 14.36
C ALA A 90 23.34 -17.10 13.95
N GLU A 91 23.42 -18.03 14.90
CA GLU A 91 23.24 -19.47 14.64
C GLU A 91 21.77 -19.81 14.31
N GLY A 92 20.83 -19.14 14.97
CA GLY A 92 19.40 -19.29 14.74
C GLY A 92 18.72 -18.00 14.28
N VAL A 93 17.91 -18.08 13.23
CA VAL A 93 17.01 -17.00 12.80
C VAL A 93 15.59 -17.53 12.84
N VAL A 94 14.72 -16.88 13.62
CA VAL A 94 13.30 -17.19 13.69
C VAL A 94 12.48 -15.95 13.37
N THR A 95 11.34 -16.13 12.73
CA THR A 95 10.41 -15.04 12.41
C THR A 95 9.12 -15.18 13.19
N ARG A 96 8.50 -14.04 13.52
CA ARG A 96 7.21 -14.00 14.19
C ARG A 96 6.34 -12.90 13.56
N PRO A 97 5.14 -13.23 13.05
CA PRO A 97 4.18 -12.22 12.65
C PRO A 97 3.80 -11.33 13.83
N ARG A 98 3.73 -10.02 13.60
CA ARG A 98 3.42 -9.02 14.62
C ARG A 98 2.05 -9.26 15.28
N ALA A 99 1.01 -9.53 14.50
CA ALA A 99 -0.31 -9.85 15.03
C ALA A 99 -0.29 -11.09 15.92
N ARG A 100 0.51 -12.11 15.61
CA ARG A 100 0.61 -13.29 16.46
C ARG A 100 1.21 -12.94 17.83
N LEU A 101 2.31 -12.18 17.84
CA LEU A 101 2.92 -11.71 19.09
C LEU A 101 1.91 -10.89 19.93
N LEU A 102 1.18 -9.99 19.28
CA LEU A 102 0.20 -9.13 19.93
C LEU A 102 -1.02 -9.90 20.41
N SER A 103 -1.57 -10.81 19.61
CA SER A 103 -2.66 -11.72 20.02
C SER A 103 -2.28 -12.53 21.25
N ASP A 104 -1.09 -13.14 21.25
CA ASP A 104 -0.62 -13.96 22.39
C ASP A 104 -0.43 -13.10 23.65
N THR A 105 0.08 -11.88 23.50
CA THR A 105 0.38 -11.00 24.65
C THR A 105 -0.87 -10.39 25.28
N PHE A 106 -1.85 -10.00 24.46
CA PHE A 106 -3.06 -9.32 24.90
C PHE A 106 -4.30 -10.23 24.94
N ALA A 107 -4.12 -11.53 24.66
CA ALA A 107 -5.22 -12.48 24.45
C ALA A 107 -6.28 -11.95 23.45
N ALA A 108 -5.82 -11.26 22.40
CA ALA A 108 -6.70 -10.59 21.44
C ALA A 108 -7.27 -11.59 20.41
N ALA A 109 -8.59 -11.58 20.27
CA ALA A 109 -9.31 -12.37 19.27
C ALA A 109 -9.10 -11.86 17.84
N ALA A 110 -8.81 -10.56 17.69
CA ALA A 110 -8.32 -9.98 16.45
C ALA A 110 -7.28 -8.88 16.71
N VAL A 111 -6.34 -8.74 15.77
CA VAL A 111 -5.38 -7.65 15.71
C VAL A 111 -5.57 -6.89 14.41
N VAL A 112 -5.66 -5.57 14.51
CA VAL A 112 -5.80 -4.63 13.41
C VAL A 112 -4.47 -3.88 13.27
N GLU A 113 -3.65 -4.24 12.28
CA GLU A 113 -2.39 -3.55 11.99
C GLU A 113 -2.62 -2.43 10.96
N ILE A 114 -2.39 -1.17 11.35
CA ILE A 114 -2.51 -0.02 10.45
C ILE A 114 -1.16 0.25 9.76
N ALA A 115 -1.11 0.04 8.44
CA ALA A 115 0.05 0.31 7.60
C ALA A 115 -0.20 1.52 6.68
N THR A 116 0.82 1.96 5.94
CA THR A 116 0.76 3.17 5.08
C THR A 116 -0.35 3.12 4.03
N GLN A 117 -0.57 1.96 3.40
CA GLN A 117 -1.49 1.80 2.27
C GLN A 117 -2.71 0.90 2.56
N LEU A 118 -2.72 0.23 3.71
CA LEU A 118 -3.78 -0.71 4.08
C LEU A 118 -3.92 -0.85 5.59
N VAL A 119 -5.06 -1.39 6.02
CA VAL A 119 -5.29 -1.90 7.38
C VAL A 119 -5.48 -3.41 7.28
N ALA A 120 -4.62 -4.17 7.95
CA ALA A 120 -4.72 -5.62 7.99
C ALA A 120 -5.49 -6.06 9.24
N VAL A 121 -6.51 -6.90 9.06
CA VAL A 121 -7.27 -7.51 10.15
C VAL A 121 -6.89 -8.98 10.22
N THR A 122 -6.22 -9.36 11.30
CA THR A 122 -5.78 -10.73 11.58
C THR A 122 -6.63 -11.33 12.70
N ALA A 123 -7.30 -12.43 12.41
CA ALA A 123 -8.03 -13.28 13.37
C ALA A 123 -7.73 -14.75 13.04
N ALA A 124 -8.72 -15.56 12.67
CA ALA A 124 -8.51 -16.92 12.14
C ALA A 124 -7.77 -16.94 10.78
N GLY A 125 -7.84 -15.82 10.04
CA GLY A 125 -7.08 -15.56 8.83
C GLY A 125 -6.76 -14.07 8.73
N ILE A 126 -6.13 -13.66 7.64
CA ILE A 126 -5.78 -12.26 7.39
C ILE A 126 -6.62 -11.70 6.25
N THR A 127 -7.20 -10.52 6.48
CA THR A 127 -7.87 -9.72 5.45
C THR A 127 -7.27 -8.31 5.44
N ALA A 128 -7.38 -7.60 4.34
CA ALA A 128 -6.89 -6.23 4.23
C ALA A 128 -8.00 -5.30 3.72
N GLU A 129 -8.01 -4.09 4.26
CA GLU A 129 -8.77 -2.95 3.75
C GLU A 129 -7.78 -1.91 3.22
N PRO A 130 -7.83 -1.53 1.93
CA PRO A 130 -7.03 -0.42 1.42
C PRO A 130 -7.32 0.88 2.17
N ARG A 131 -6.28 1.69 2.43
CA ARG A 131 -6.43 3.04 2.99
C ARG A 131 -6.66 4.06 1.88
N ILE A 132 -7.77 3.93 1.18
CA ILE A 132 -8.16 4.80 0.06
C ILE A 132 -9.51 5.45 0.42
N GLY A 133 -9.66 6.74 0.16
CA GLY A 133 -10.90 7.47 0.48
C GLY A 133 -10.92 8.11 1.87
N SER A 134 -12.11 8.26 2.46
CA SER A 134 -12.28 8.96 3.74
C SER A 134 -11.93 8.08 4.95
N PRO A 135 -11.55 8.66 6.10
CA PRO A 135 -11.10 7.88 7.26
C PRO A 135 -12.25 7.08 7.85
N ASP A 136 -13.44 7.69 7.82
CA ASP A 136 -14.65 7.14 8.38
C ASP A 136 -15.12 5.91 7.61
N GLU A 137 -15.02 5.94 6.28
CA GLU A 137 -15.33 4.80 5.41
C GLU A 137 -14.36 3.64 5.65
N VAL A 138 -13.05 3.91 5.65
CA VAL A 138 -12.03 2.90 5.94
C VAL A 138 -12.26 2.32 7.33
N ALA A 139 -12.51 3.16 8.33
CA ALA A 139 -12.80 2.71 9.68
C ALA A 139 -14.06 1.84 9.76
N ALA A 140 -15.11 2.19 9.01
CA ALA A 140 -16.34 1.40 8.95
C ALA A 140 -16.13 0.05 8.27
N ALA A 141 -15.37 0.01 7.18
CA ALA A 141 -15.02 -1.21 6.46
C ALA A 141 -14.14 -2.15 7.30
N VAL A 142 -13.18 -1.61 8.03
CA VAL A 142 -12.37 -2.36 9.01
C VAL A 142 -13.26 -2.89 10.14
N ALA A 143 -14.12 -2.04 10.73
CA ALA A 143 -15.01 -2.46 11.81
C ALA A 143 -15.98 -3.58 11.37
N ARG A 144 -16.48 -3.54 10.13
CA ARG A 144 -17.29 -4.63 9.56
C ARG A 144 -16.49 -5.93 9.43
N ARG A 145 -15.26 -5.88 8.93
CA ARG A 145 -14.37 -7.06 8.83
C ARG A 145 -14.07 -7.65 10.19
N VAL A 146 -13.77 -6.82 11.19
CA VAL A 146 -13.54 -7.28 12.58
C VAL A 146 -14.77 -8.00 13.12
N ARG A 147 -15.98 -7.43 12.95
CA ARG A 147 -17.23 -8.07 13.41
C ARG A 147 -17.52 -9.38 12.68
N ALA A 148 -17.20 -9.47 11.39
CA ALA A 148 -17.35 -10.70 10.62
C ALA A 148 -16.37 -11.79 11.08
N ALA A 149 -15.14 -11.40 11.44
CA ALA A 149 -14.10 -12.30 11.89
C ALA A 149 -14.23 -12.73 13.37
N VAL A 150 -14.85 -11.88 14.20
CA VAL A 150 -15.02 -12.08 15.64
C VAL A 150 -16.48 -11.86 16.02
N PRO A 151 -17.32 -12.92 16.00
CA PRO A 151 -18.76 -12.79 16.24
C PRO A 151 -19.11 -12.58 17.71
N ASP A 152 -18.20 -12.96 18.63
CA ASP A 152 -18.44 -12.89 20.07
C ASP A 152 -18.38 -11.46 20.58
N ARG A 153 -19.50 -10.99 21.16
CA ARG A 153 -19.56 -9.67 21.78
C ARG A 153 -18.62 -9.58 22.97
N GLY A 154 -17.87 -8.49 23.03
CA GLY A 154 -16.92 -8.21 24.10
C GLY A 154 -15.56 -8.91 23.95
N ALA A 155 -15.32 -9.59 22.83
CA ALA A 155 -14.00 -10.11 22.51
C ALA A 155 -12.95 -8.99 22.46
N ALA A 156 -11.73 -9.31 22.89
CA ALA A 156 -10.61 -8.38 22.87
C ALA A 156 -10.13 -8.14 21.43
N VAL A 157 -10.09 -6.87 21.01
CA VAL A 157 -9.56 -6.44 19.72
C VAL A 157 -8.42 -5.46 19.97
N LEU A 158 -7.27 -5.74 19.38
CA LEU A 158 -6.12 -4.85 19.48
C LEU A 158 -5.96 -4.06 18.18
N ILE A 159 -5.77 -2.75 18.27
CA ILE A 159 -5.41 -1.89 17.15
C ILE A 159 -3.95 -1.48 17.33
N ASP A 160 -3.11 -1.89 16.40
CA ASP A 160 -1.68 -1.59 16.36
C ASP A 160 -1.43 -0.40 15.42
N VAL A 161 -0.89 0.66 16.01
CA VAL A 161 -0.71 2.00 15.44
C VAL A 161 0.78 2.30 15.43
N ALA A 162 1.51 1.69 14.50
CA ALA A 162 2.95 1.95 14.38
C ALA A 162 3.20 3.46 14.22
N ALA A 163 3.91 4.07 15.17
CA ALA A 163 4.01 5.53 15.31
C ALA A 163 4.56 6.27 14.08
N ALA A 164 5.32 5.59 13.22
CA ALA A 164 5.85 6.14 11.98
C ALA A 164 4.83 6.20 10.82
N VAL A 165 3.64 5.62 10.99
CA VAL A 165 2.59 5.59 9.97
C VAL A 165 1.69 6.82 10.08
N GLY A 166 1.79 7.72 9.09
CA GLY A 166 0.98 8.93 9.02
C GLY A 166 -0.53 8.66 9.10
N GLY A 167 -1.23 9.43 9.92
CA GLY A 167 -2.69 9.35 10.10
C GLY A 167 -3.22 8.10 10.83
N ALA A 168 -2.34 7.20 11.28
CA ALA A 168 -2.77 5.94 11.89
C ALA A 168 -3.53 6.13 13.21
N GLY A 169 -3.13 7.09 14.05
CA GLY A 169 -3.80 7.37 15.33
C GLY A 169 -5.27 7.80 15.16
N VAL A 170 -5.52 8.76 14.24
CA VAL A 170 -6.88 9.22 13.93
C VAL A 170 -7.74 8.07 13.39
N LEU A 171 -7.17 7.25 12.50
CA LEU A 171 -7.89 6.10 11.95
C LEU A 171 -8.19 5.05 13.03
N ALA A 172 -7.26 4.82 13.97
CA ALA A 172 -7.45 3.91 15.10
C ALA A 172 -8.60 4.37 16.01
N GLU A 173 -8.69 5.67 16.32
CA GLU A 173 -9.78 6.25 17.10
C GLU A 173 -11.14 6.00 16.43
N LEU A 174 -11.24 6.24 15.12
CA LEU A 174 -12.48 6.00 14.36
C LEU A 174 -12.86 4.51 14.30
N ILE A 175 -11.87 3.62 14.13
CA ILE A 175 -12.11 2.17 14.18
C ILE A 175 -12.61 1.78 15.58
N ALA A 176 -11.97 2.29 16.63
CA ALA A 176 -12.34 2.02 18.02
C ALA A 176 -13.75 2.51 18.34
N GLU A 177 -14.12 3.73 17.92
CA GLU A 177 -15.46 4.29 18.07
C GLU A 177 -16.50 3.39 17.40
N LYS A 178 -16.27 2.97 16.16
CA LYS A 178 -17.19 2.11 15.42
C LYS A 178 -17.32 0.73 16.05
N LEU A 179 -16.24 0.19 16.63
CA LEU A 179 -16.27 -1.09 17.36
C LEU A 179 -16.87 -0.97 18.77
N GLY A 180 -17.16 0.25 19.23
CA GLY A 180 -17.79 0.54 20.52
C GLY A 180 -19.03 -0.34 20.78
N GLY A 181 -19.07 -0.94 21.97
CA GLY A 181 -20.17 -1.81 22.41
C GLY A 181 -20.20 -3.21 21.78
N ALA A 182 -19.37 -3.50 20.77
CA ALA A 182 -19.26 -4.83 20.16
C ALA A 182 -18.00 -5.58 20.60
N ALA A 183 -16.90 -4.88 20.86
CA ALA A 183 -15.62 -5.46 21.27
C ALA A 183 -14.94 -4.65 22.38
N GLN A 184 -14.01 -5.28 23.10
CA GLN A 184 -13.09 -4.59 24.01
C GLN A 184 -11.85 -4.14 23.23
N VAL A 185 -11.82 -2.86 22.86
CA VAL A 185 -10.76 -2.33 21.99
C VAL A 185 -9.60 -1.79 22.83
N THR A 186 -8.38 -2.20 22.51
CA THR A 186 -7.13 -1.63 23.05
C THR A 186 -6.29 -1.12 21.89
N VAL A 187 -5.72 0.09 22.02
CA VAL A 187 -4.83 0.69 21.03
C VAL A 187 -3.40 0.66 21.56
N VAL A 188 -2.46 0.20 20.74
CA VAL A 188 -1.02 0.17 21.06
C VAL A 188 -0.22 0.83 19.95
N ASP A 189 0.85 1.54 20.30
CA ASP A 189 1.72 2.26 19.37
C ASP A 189 3.15 1.68 19.30
N ALA A 190 3.45 0.74 20.19
CA ALA A 190 4.72 0.05 20.29
C ALA A 190 4.52 -1.39 20.77
N LEU A 191 5.49 -2.25 20.44
CA LEU A 191 5.53 -3.60 21.00
C LEU A 191 5.79 -3.55 22.52
N PRO A 192 5.12 -4.39 23.31
CA PRO A 192 5.40 -4.50 24.73
C PRO A 192 6.86 -4.92 24.93
N ALA A 193 7.52 -4.39 25.97
CA ALA A 193 8.88 -4.76 26.30
C ALA A 193 8.95 -6.28 26.56
N VAL A 194 9.50 -7.03 25.60
CA VAL A 194 9.56 -8.49 25.66
C VAL A 194 10.50 -8.88 26.81
N ARG A 195 9.93 -9.31 27.95
CA ARG A 195 10.67 -10.16 28.90
C ARG A 195 10.69 -11.57 28.32
N VAL A 196 11.90 -12.06 28.07
CA VAL A 196 12.16 -13.40 27.54
C VAL A 196 11.52 -14.44 28.48
N VAL A 197 10.43 -15.06 28.03
CA VAL A 197 9.88 -16.28 28.59
C VAL A 197 9.93 -17.31 27.48
N GLU A 198 10.70 -18.39 27.67
CA GLU A 198 10.81 -19.51 26.75
C GLU A 198 9.47 -20.22 26.58
N PRO A 199 8.91 -20.32 25.36
CA PRO A 199 7.79 -21.19 25.09
C PRO A 199 8.27 -22.61 24.80
N ALA A 200 7.68 -23.58 25.50
CA ALA A 200 7.90 -25.00 25.30
C ALA A 200 7.53 -25.45 23.86
N ALA A 201 8.35 -26.33 23.31
CA ALA A 201 8.19 -26.88 21.97
C ALA A 201 6.84 -27.62 21.82
N THR A 202 6.10 -27.30 20.75
CA THR A 202 4.89 -28.04 20.34
C THR A 202 5.11 -28.64 18.94
N PRO A 203 4.63 -29.86 18.67
CA PRO A 203 5.12 -30.70 17.58
C PRO A 203 4.59 -30.31 16.19
N GLU A 204 5.40 -30.63 15.19
CA GLU A 204 5.20 -30.40 13.76
C GLU A 204 4.11 -31.31 13.15
N PRO A 205 3.19 -30.79 12.31
CA PRO A 205 2.27 -31.60 11.53
C PRO A 205 2.92 -32.14 10.24
N ALA A 206 2.71 -33.43 9.97
CA ALA A 206 3.22 -34.16 8.82
C ALA A 206 2.56 -33.76 7.46
N PRO A 207 3.24 -34.02 6.32
CA PRO A 207 2.89 -33.42 5.03
C PRO A 207 1.81 -34.21 4.25
N ALA A 208 0.94 -33.49 3.54
CA ALA A 208 0.05 -34.08 2.54
C ALA A 208 0.72 -34.04 1.14
N ARG A 209 0.76 -35.19 0.48
CA ARG A 209 1.30 -35.40 -0.89
C ARG A 209 0.17 -35.36 -1.95
N PRO A 210 0.53 -35.20 -3.24
CA PRO A 210 -0.29 -34.52 -4.24
C PRO A 210 -1.23 -35.45 -5.00
N ASP A 211 -2.30 -34.91 -5.55
CA ASP A 211 -3.10 -35.62 -6.54
C ASP A 211 -2.96 -35.04 -7.96
N ARG A 212 -2.98 -35.96 -8.92
CA ARG A 212 -2.38 -35.86 -10.25
C ARG A 212 -3.50 -36.10 -11.28
N ARG A 213 -3.33 -35.53 -12.48
CA ARG A 213 -3.99 -35.84 -13.78
C ARG A 213 -5.11 -34.85 -14.16
N ARG A 214 -5.29 -34.42 -15.41
CA ARG A 214 -4.83 -34.94 -16.72
C ARG A 214 -4.83 -33.81 -17.76
N ARG A 215 -3.92 -33.95 -18.74
CA ARG A 215 -3.69 -33.10 -19.91
C ARG A 215 -4.85 -33.15 -20.92
N LEU A 216 -5.05 -32.09 -21.72
CA LEU A 216 -5.17 -32.11 -23.18
C LEU A 216 -4.80 -30.73 -23.76
N ALA A 217 -4.16 -30.72 -24.92
CA ALA A 217 -3.71 -29.62 -25.77
C ALA A 217 -3.86 -30.08 -27.24
N PRO A 218 -3.55 -29.30 -28.30
CA PRO A 218 -3.86 -27.90 -28.65
C PRO A 218 -4.32 -27.73 -30.14
N ALA A 219 -4.33 -26.46 -30.62
CA ALA A 219 -4.36 -25.96 -32.02
C ALA A 219 -5.77 -25.82 -32.68
N VAL A 220 -6.09 -24.74 -33.43
CA VAL A 220 -5.54 -24.34 -34.75
C VAL A 220 -5.71 -22.82 -35.05
N VAL A 221 -4.89 -22.35 -35.99
CA VAL A 221 -4.54 -21.02 -36.55
C VAL A 221 -5.59 -20.42 -37.52
N VAL A 222 -5.59 -19.08 -37.74
CA VAL A 222 -5.49 -18.33 -39.04
C VAL A 222 -5.91 -16.85 -38.90
N ALA A 223 -5.32 -16.00 -39.74
CA ALA A 223 -5.07 -14.56 -39.62
C ALA A 223 -5.89 -13.63 -40.55
N VAL A 224 -5.57 -12.33 -40.43
CA VAL A 224 -5.58 -11.22 -41.42
C VAL A 224 -6.78 -10.24 -41.42
N GLY A 225 -6.45 -8.94 -41.38
CA GLY A 225 -7.26 -7.87 -41.96
C GLY A 225 -6.92 -6.45 -41.48
N VAL A 226 -6.09 -5.71 -42.23
CA VAL A 226 -5.87 -4.25 -42.11
C VAL A 226 -6.87 -3.50 -42.99
N VAL A 227 -7.49 -2.43 -42.50
CA VAL A 227 -7.97 -1.28 -43.32
C VAL A 227 -7.81 0.02 -42.53
N ALA A 228 -7.28 1.06 -43.19
CA ALA A 228 -7.17 2.45 -42.75
C ALA A 228 -8.14 3.36 -43.54
N LEU A 229 -8.15 4.66 -43.18
CA LEU A 229 -8.93 5.83 -43.67
C LEU A 229 -10.19 6.15 -42.83
N GLY A 230 -10.47 7.38 -42.40
CA GLY A 230 -9.80 8.67 -42.52
C GLY A 230 -10.75 9.85 -42.18
N LEU A 231 -10.18 10.87 -41.52
CA LEU A 231 -10.52 12.31 -41.49
C LEU A 231 -11.85 12.85 -40.86
N GLY A 232 -11.66 13.87 -40.02
CA GLY A 232 -12.65 14.88 -39.62
C GLY A 232 -12.08 15.78 -38.52
N VAL A 233 -11.61 16.97 -38.90
CA VAL A 233 -10.96 17.97 -38.03
C VAL A 233 -12.00 19.06 -37.69
N ASP A 234 -12.12 19.42 -36.42
CA ASP A 234 -12.46 20.79 -36.02
C ASP A 234 -11.39 21.23 -35.02
N HIS A 235 -10.52 22.15 -35.45
CA HIS A 235 -9.45 22.70 -34.63
C HIS A 235 -9.86 24.13 -34.26
N ASP A 236 -10.41 24.28 -33.07
CA ASP A 236 -10.49 25.58 -32.40
C ASP A 236 -9.05 26.12 -32.23
N PRO A 237 -8.82 27.43 -32.37
CA PRO A 237 -7.49 28.01 -32.21
C PRO A 237 -6.93 27.70 -30.82
N PRO A 238 -5.62 27.38 -30.68
CA PRO A 238 -5.05 26.96 -29.42
C PRO A 238 -5.20 28.08 -28.39
N ARG A 239 -6.06 27.82 -27.40
CA ARG A 239 -6.03 28.51 -26.11
C ARG A 239 -4.58 28.40 -25.64
N GLU A 240 -3.96 29.55 -25.35
CA GLU A 240 -2.58 29.64 -24.90
C GLU A 240 -2.34 28.54 -23.86
N ALA A 241 -1.50 27.56 -24.19
CA ALA A 241 -1.35 26.37 -23.36
C ALA A 241 -0.88 26.83 -21.98
N PRO A 242 -1.57 26.43 -20.88
CA PRO A 242 -1.11 26.81 -19.55
C PRO A 242 0.33 26.37 -19.39
N ALA A 243 1.19 27.27 -18.92
CA ALA A 243 2.59 26.96 -18.71
C ALA A 243 2.70 25.70 -17.84
N VAL A 244 3.44 24.68 -18.28
CA VAL A 244 3.59 23.41 -17.56
C VAL A 244 4.95 23.33 -16.88
N THR A 245 4.98 22.66 -15.73
CA THR A 245 6.20 22.31 -14.99
C THR A 245 6.24 20.81 -14.72
N ASN A 246 7.43 20.26 -14.52
CA ASN A 246 7.58 18.85 -14.11
C ASN A 246 7.47 18.76 -12.58
N LEU A 247 6.44 18.09 -12.10
CA LEU A 247 6.33 17.63 -10.72
C LEU A 247 7.04 16.27 -10.61
N ILE A 248 8.02 16.18 -9.72
CA ILE A 248 8.66 14.91 -9.35
C ILE A 248 8.19 14.55 -7.94
N GLU A 249 7.51 13.41 -7.83
CA GLU A 249 7.06 12.82 -6.57
C GLU A 249 7.57 11.38 -6.49
N GLY A 250 8.45 11.09 -5.52
CA GLY A 250 9.07 9.77 -5.38
C GLY A 250 9.66 9.27 -6.70
N ARG A 251 9.16 8.14 -7.20
CA ARG A 251 9.61 7.52 -8.45
C ARG A 251 8.83 7.97 -9.68
N VAL A 252 8.00 8.99 -9.59
CA VAL A 252 7.12 9.43 -10.68
C VAL A 252 7.39 10.88 -11.03
N THR A 253 7.44 11.19 -12.31
CA THR A 253 7.37 12.56 -12.82
C THR A 253 6.12 12.74 -13.66
N VAL A 254 5.47 13.90 -13.50
CA VAL A 254 4.23 14.29 -14.20
C VAL A 254 4.30 15.76 -14.56
N GLN A 255 3.82 16.15 -15.74
CA GLN A 255 3.64 17.56 -16.08
C GLN A 255 2.34 18.10 -15.52
N VAL A 256 2.43 19.22 -14.81
CA VAL A 256 1.31 19.88 -14.14
C VAL A 256 1.34 21.38 -14.46
N PRO A 257 0.23 22.12 -14.34
CA PRO A 257 0.23 23.56 -14.55
C PRO A 257 1.18 24.26 -13.56
N ALA A 258 2.01 25.16 -14.07
CA ALA A 258 3.08 25.81 -13.31
C ALA A 258 2.56 26.80 -12.26
N ASP A 259 1.35 27.31 -12.44
CA ASP A 259 0.67 28.25 -11.55
C ASP A 259 -0.20 27.55 -10.49
N TRP A 260 -0.33 26.22 -10.56
CA TRP A 260 -1.12 25.46 -9.58
C TRP A 260 -0.30 25.17 -8.32
N SER A 261 -0.98 25.26 -7.19
CA SER A 261 -0.35 25.04 -5.89
C SER A 261 -0.15 23.55 -5.62
N LEU A 262 1.01 23.18 -5.10
CA LEU A 262 1.36 21.80 -4.76
C LEU A 262 1.15 21.55 -3.26
N ARG A 263 0.46 20.47 -2.93
CA ARG A 263 0.26 20.03 -1.55
C ARG A 263 0.54 18.54 -1.43
N ARG A 264 1.58 18.19 -0.69
CA ARG A 264 1.83 16.79 -0.33
C ARG A 264 0.92 16.40 0.82
N VAL A 265 0.07 15.40 0.58
CA VAL A 265 -0.77 14.80 1.60
C VAL A 265 -0.13 13.49 2.02
N THR A 266 0.65 13.54 3.09
CA THR A 266 1.31 12.36 3.70
C THR A 266 0.55 11.83 4.92
N ALA A 267 -0.39 12.61 5.43
CA ALA A 267 -1.18 12.30 6.61
C ALA A 267 -2.66 12.44 6.31
N GLY A 268 -3.46 11.66 7.04
CA GLY A 268 -4.89 11.56 6.81
C GLY A 268 -5.28 10.17 6.30
N PRO A 269 -6.50 10.03 5.81
CA PRO A 269 -7.15 8.74 5.61
C PRO A 269 -6.89 8.02 4.29
N GLY A 270 -6.80 8.79 3.21
CA GLY A 270 -6.57 8.26 1.88
C GLY A 270 -5.08 8.02 1.65
N SER A 271 -4.77 7.38 0.53
CA SER A 271 -3.39 7.13 0.12
C SER A 271 -2.60 8.42 0.08
N ALA A 272 -1.34 8.31 0.50
CA ALA A 272 -0.37 9.38 0.32
C ALA A 272 -0.36 9.80 -1.15
N ARG A 273 -0.50 11.11 -1.37
CA ARG A 273 -0.67 11.67 -2.71
C ARG A 273 -0.15 13.09 -2.78
N MET A 274 0.21 13.48 -3.99
CA MET A 274 0.35 14.89 -4.32
C MET A 274 -0.98 15.42 -4.82
N GLU A 275 -1.41 16.52 -4.23
CA GLU A 275 -2.52 17.31 -4.72
C GLU A 275 -1.98 18.54 -5.44
N VAL A 276 -2.47 18.77 -6.65
CA VAL A 276 -2.13 19.94 -7.46
C VAL A 276 -3.41 20.72 -7.67
N VAL A 277 -3.51 21.88 -7.04
CA VAL A 277 -4.78 22.59 -6.86
C VAL A 277 -4.77 23.90 -7.63
N SER A 278 -5.81 24.13 -8.42
CA SER A 278 -6.01 25.38 -9.14
C SER A 278 -6.09 26.55 -8.16
N PRO A 279 -5.35 27.66 -8.41
CA PRO A 279 -5.36 28.82 -7.53
C PRO A 279 -6.70 29.57 -7.55
N ASN A 280 -7.46 29.44 -8.63
CA ASN A 280 -8.71 30.18 -8.84
C ASN A 280 -9.96 29.34 -8.53
N GLU A 281 -9.86 28.01 -8.65
CA GLU A 281 -10.98 27.09 -8.48
C GLU A 281 -10.52 25.85 -7.69
N PRO A 282 -10.58 25.88 -6.34
CA PRO A 282 -10.02 24.80 -5.51
C PRO A 282 -10.65 23.42 -5.71
N GLN A 283 -11.83 23.36 -6.35
CA GLN A 283 -12.50 22.12 -6.74
C GLN A 283 -11.85 21.46 -7.98
N LEU A 284 -11.05 22.20 -8.75
CA LEU A 284 -10.26 21.69 -9.86
C LEU A 284 -8.88 21.29 -9.35
N MET A 285 -8.62 19.98 -9.33
CA MET A 285 -7.42 19.43 -8.72
C MET A 285 -6.96 18.15 -9.41
N LEU A 286 -5.64 17.94 -9.46
CA LEU A 286 -5.04 16.65 -9.77
C LEU A 286 -4.59 15.94 -8.49
N HIS A 287 -4.87 14.65 -8.42
CA HIS A 287 -4.29 13.72 -7.44
C HIS A 287 -3.25 12.86 -8.14
N VAL A 288 -2.04 12.79 -7.61
CA VAL A 288 -0.99 11.88 -8.09
C VAL A 288 -0.62 10.91 -6.98
N THR A 289 -0.84 9.63 -7.25
CA THR A 289 -0.50 8.50 -6.37
C THR A 289 0.49 7.58 -7.06
N GLN A 290 1.27 6.86 -6.26
CA GLN A 290 2.17 5.84 -6.77
C GLN A 290 2.19 4.61 -5.85
N ALA A 291 2.36 3.45 -6.45
CA ALA A 291 2.57 2.19 -5.75
C ALA A 291 3.58 1.31 -6.54
N PRO A 292 4.33 0.43 -5.89
CA PRO A 292 5.12 -0.57 -6.60
C PRO A 292 4.25 -1.48 -7.46
N ALA A 293 4.76 -1.87 -8.63
CA ALA A 293 4.12 -2.76 -9.59
C ALA A 293 5.18 -3.70 -10.17
N ALA A 294 5.66 -4.66 -9.38
CA ALA A 294 6.82 -5.51 -9.68
C ALA A 294 6.60 -6.39 -10.93
N GLY A 295 6.75 -5.82 -12.12
CA GLY A 295 6.46 -6.48 -13.40
C GLY A 295 4.98 -6.78 -13.63
N GLU A 296 4.08 -6.12 -12.88
CA GLU A 296 2.64 -6.33 -12.99
C GLU A 296 2.09 -5.77 -14.31
N THR A 297 1.17 -6.48 -14.95
CA THR A 297 0.45 -5.99 -16.13
C THR A 297 -0.75 -5.14 -15.72
N LEU A 298 -1.28 -4.32 -16.63
CA LEU A 298 -2.54 -3.59 -16.40
C LEU A 298 -3.69 -4.53 -15.98
N SER A 299 -3.75 -5.74 -16.55
CA SER A 299 -4.75 -6.74 -16.16
C SER A 299 -4.54 -7.25 -14.73
N ALA A 300 -3.29 -7.44 -14.29
CA ALA A 300 -2.98 -7.91 -12.94
C ALA A 300 -3.34 -6.86 -11.87
N ILE A 301 -3.24 -5.56 -12.19
CA ILE A 301 -3.70 -4.50 -11.28
C ILE A 301 -5.22 -4.32 -11.30
N ALA A 302 -5.87 -4.61 -12.44
CA ALA A 302 -7.30 -4.41 -12.62
C ALA A 302 -8.13 -5.36 -11.74
N GLU A 303 -7.70 -6.61 -11.58
CA GLU A 303 -8.42 -7.62 -10.80
C GLU A 303 -8.61 -7.22 -9.32
N PRO A 304 -7.55 -6.83 -8.56
CA PRO A 304 -7.72 -6.33 -7.20
C PRO A 304 -8.56 -5.05 -7.11
N LEU A 305 -8.42 -4.11 -8.05
CA LEU A 305 -9.21 -2.88 -8.10
C LEU A 305 -10.70 -3.18 -8.30
N GLN A 306 -11.02 -4.08 -9.24
CA GLN A 306 -12.39 -4.49 -9.51
C GLN A 306 -13.02 -5.20 -8.31
N LEU A 307 -12.26 -6.03 -7.60
CA LEU A 307 -12.73 -6.67 -6.38
C LEU A 307 -13.00 -5.63 -5.28
N ALA A 308 -12.08 -4.67 -5.08
CA ALA A 308 -12.25 -3.60 -4.09
C ALA A 308 -13.51 -2.76 -4.38
N MET A 309 -13.75 -2.41 -5.65
CA MET A 309 -14.96 -1.67 -6.04
C MET A 309 -16.24 -2.46 -5.84
N LYS A 310 -16.24 -3.75 -6.19
CA LYS A 310 -17.40 -4.63 -5.93
C LYS A 310 -17.74 -4.73 -4.45
N LEU A 311 -16.71 -4.75 -3.58
CA LEU A 311 -16.92 -4.74 -2.14
C LEU A 311 -17.44 -3.37 -1.65
N ALA A 312 -16.88 -2.27 -2.16
CA ALA A 312 -17.32 -0.93 -1.83
C ALA A 312 -18.78 -0.66 -2.26
N ASP A 313 -19.20 -1.16 -3.42
CA ASP A 313 -20.56 -0.95 -3.93
C ASP A 313 -21.66 -1.61 -3.06
N VAL A 314 -21.31 -2.67 -2.32
CA VAL A 314 -22.22 -3.28 -1.33
C VAL A 314 -22.50 -2.33 -0.16
N GLU A 315 -21.51 -1.53 0.21
CA GLU A 315 -21.50 -0.73 1.44
C GLU A 315 -21.90 0.72 1.17
N THR A 316 -21.47 1.25 0.03
CA THR A 316 -21.71 2.62 -0.44
C THR A 316 -21.98 2.60 -1.95
N PRO A 317 -23.22 2.26 -2.37
CA PRO A 317 -23.57 2.13 -3.78
C PRO A 317 -23.34 3.42 -4.57
N GLY A 318 -22.80 3.30 -5.79
CA GLY A 318 -22.67 4.43 -6.72
C GLY A 318 -21.51 5.40 -6.43
N VAL A 319 -20.65 5.08 -5.46
CA VAL A 319 -19.43 5.83 -5.13
C VAL A 319 -18.32 5.59 -6.15
N PHE A 320 -18.18 4.36 -6.65
CA PHE A 320 -17.24 4.01 -7.72
C PHE A 320 -18.01 3.47 -8.92
N VAL A 321 -17.91 4.15 -10.05
CA VAL A 321 -18.68 3.86 -11.27
C VAL A 321 -17.75 3.83 -12.48
N ASP A 322 -18.29 3.42 -13.63
CA ASP A 322 -17.61 3.49 -14.94
C ASP A 322 -16.24 2.76 -14.97
N PHE A 323 -16.09 1.66 -14.23
CA PHE A 323 -14.85 0.88 -14.21
C PHE A 323 -14.60 0.18 -15.55
N ASP A 324 -13.47 0.49 -16.18
CA ASP A 324 -12.95 -0.17 -17.37
C ASP A 324 -11.53 -0.75 -17.09
N PRO A 325 -11.40 -2.08 -16.98
CA PRO A 325 -10.12 -2.74 -16.71
C PRO A 325 -9.14 -2.70 -17.90
N SER A 326 -9.61 -2.31 -19.07
CA SER A 326 -8.84 -2.30 -20.33
C SER A 326 -8.99 -0.97 -21.08
N GLY A 327 -9.29 0.09 -20.34
CA GLY A 327 -9.57 1.40 -20.88
C GLY A 327 -8.33 2.08 -21.47
N SER A 328 -8.55 3.31 -21.90
CA SER A 328 -7.47 4.20 -22.33
C SER A 328 -7.77 5.62 -21.92
N SER A 329 -6.72 6.38 -21.62
CA SER A 329 -6.81 7.78 -21.27
C SER A 329 -5.66 8.54 -21.92
N ALA A 330 -5.97 9.64 -22.58
CA ALA A 330 -5.03 10.47 -23.33
C ALA A 330 -4.10 9.67 -24.27
N GLY A 331 -4.64 8.62 -24.91
CA GLY A 331 -3.91 7.74 -25.84
C GLY A 331 -3.05 6.65 -25.18
N ARG A 332 -3.13 6.47 -23.86
CA ARG A 332 -2.39 5.46 -23.11
C ARG A 332 -3.31 4.35 -22.60
N PRO A 333 -2.91 3.06 -22.70
CA PRO A 333 -3.61 1.98 -22.01
C PRO A 333 -3.63 2.21 -20.50
N ALA A 334 -4.79 2.06 -19.87
CA ALA A 334 -4.98 2.31 -18.45
C ALA A 334 -6.15 1.49 -17.88
N VAL A 335 -6.17 1.33 -16.57
CA VAL A 335 -7.42 1.01 -15.85
C VAL A 335 -8.08 2.33 -15.50
N THR A 336 -9.36 2.51 -15.87
CA THR A 336 -10.08 3.76 -15.59
C THR A 336 -11.31 3.50 -14.75
N TYR A 337 -11.68 4.48 -13.93
CA TYR A 337 -12.92 4.47 -13.16
C TYR A 337 -13.25 5.88 -12.71
N ARG A 338 -14.49 6.08 -12.28
CA ARG A 338 -14.94 7.34 -11.71
C ARG A 338 -15.32 7.16 -10.26
N GLU A 339 -14.89 8.11 -9.43
CA GLU A 339 -15.26 8.23 -8.04
C GLU A 339 -16.24 9.40 -7.90
N VAL A 340 -17.45 9.14 -7.41
CA VAL A 340 -18.50 10.15 -7.25
C VAL A 340 -18.70 10.45 -5.76
N ARG A 341 -18.71 11.73 -5.41
CA ARG A 341 -19.03 12.24 -4.07
C ARG A 341 -20.11 13.32 -4.18
N ALA A 342 -20.62 13.76 -3.02
CA ALA A 342 -21.73 14.70 -2.97
C ALA A 342 -21.40 16.07 -3.57
N ASP A 343 -20.14 16.50 -3.47
CA ASP A 343 -19.67 17.84 -3.84
C ASP A 343 -18.65 17.85 -4.98
N HIS A 344 -18.11 16.69 -5.36
CA HIS A 344 -17.13 16.54 -6.43
C HIS A 344 -17.14 15.13 -7.03
N GLN A 345 -16.46 14.98 -8.15
CA GLN A 345 -16.14 13.69 -8.76
C GLN A 345 -14.65 13.62 -9.08
N VAL A 346 -14.11 12.42 -9.16
CA VAL A 346 -12.72 12.17 -9.56
C VAL A 346 -12.68 11.12 -10.66
N ASP A 347 -12.21 11.52 -11.85
CA ASP A 347 -11.92 10.57 -12.94
C ASP A 347 -10.51 10.01 -12.75
N TRP A 348 -10.42 8.73 -12.43
CA TRP A 348 -9.17 8.05 -12.16
C TRP A 348 -8.63 7.35 -13.41
N THR A 349 -7.35 7.56 -13.67
CA THR A 349 -6.55 6.84 -14.64
C THR A 349 -5.38 6.17 -13.94
N VAL A 350 -5.33 4.83 -14.00
CA VAL A 350 -4.25 4.03 -13.40
C VAL A 350 -3.39 3.45 -14.51
N LEU A 351 -2.12 3.83 -14.49
CA LEU A 351 -1.09 3.46 -15.45
C LEU A 351 -0.09 2.52 -14.78
N VAL A 352 0.57 1.70 -15.59
CA VAL A 352 1.80 1.02 -15.18
C VAL A 352 2.92 1.54 -16.07
N ASP A 353 3.97 2.07 -15.43
CA ASP A 353 5.20 2.45 -16.09
C ASP A 353 6.37 1.83 -15.32
N ARG A 354 7.15 0.99 -16.01
CA ARG A 354 8.21 0.17 -15.40
C ARG A 354 7.70 -0.60 -14.17
N ALA A 355 8.32 -0.40 -13.01
CA ALA A 355 7.96 -1.07 -11.75
C ALA A 355 7.02 -0.21 -10.87
N VAL A 356 6.34 0.77 -11.45
CA VAL A 356 5.49 1.72 -10.73
C VAL A 356 4.07 1.74 -11.32
N ARG A 357 3.08 1.52 -10.46
CA ARG A 357 1.68 1.83 -10.73
C ARG A 357 1.44 3.29 -10.36
N ILE A 358 1.00 4.08 -11.33
CA ILE A 358 0.78 5.52 -11.21
C ILE A 358 -0.72 5.78 -11.31
N GLY A 359 -1.32 6.35 -10.26
CA GLY A 359 -2.73 6.76 -10.29
C GLY A 359 -2.84 8.27 -10.44
N ILE A 360 -3.48 8.72 -11.51
CA ILE A 360 -3.82 10.13 -11.76
C ILE A 360 -5.33 10.29 -11.55
N GLY A 361 -5.72 11.06 -10.54
CA GLY A 361 -7.12 11.38 -10.23
C GLY A 361 -7.45 12.81 -10.63
N CYS A 362 -8.46 12.97 -11.47
CA CYS A 362 -8.89 14.25 -12.02
C CYS A 362 -10.14 14.72 -11.30
N GLN A 363 -9.98 15.62 -10.32
CA GLN A 363 -11.09 16.09 -9.50
C GLN A 363 -11.69 17.38 -10.03
N SER A 364 -13.01 17.37 -10.16
CA SER A 364 -13.84 18.52 -10.54
C SER A 364 -15.12 18.58 -9.70
N GLY A 365 -15.69 19.79 -9.59
CA GLY A 365 -17.08 19.94 -9.18
C GLY A 365 -18.05 19.55 -10.30
N PRO A 366 -19.36 19.41 -10.02
CA PRO A 366 -20.35 19.08 -11.04
C PRO A 366 -20.30 20.05 -12.24
N GLY A 367 -20.04 19.52 -13.45
CA GLY A 367 -19.94 20.31 -14.69
C GLY A 367 -18.60 20.99 -14.96
N GLY A 368 -17.58 20.77 -14.12
CA GLY A 368 -16.22 21.31 -14.29
C GLY A 368 -15.29 20.48 -15.18
N ASP A 369 -15.74 19.32 -15.64
CA ASP A 369 -14.92 18.29 -16.29
C ASP A 369 -14.24 18.78 -17.57
N ASP A 370 -14.95 19.55 -18.39
CA ASP A 370 -14.42 20.07 -19.66
C ASP A 370 -13.24 21.03 -19.47
N VAL A 371 -13.22 21.78 -18.35
CA VAL A 371 -12.15 22.74 -18.02
C VAL A 371 -10.90 22.00 -17.56
N LEU A 372 -11.08 20.92 -16.78
CA LEU A 372 -9.98 20.13 -16.24
C LEU A 372 -9.39 19.15 -17.26
N ARG A 373 -10.17 18.71 -18.25
CA ARG A 373 -9.79 17.68 -19.22
C ARG A 373 -8.41 17.93 -19.89
N PRO A 374 -8.07 19.12 -20.43
CA PRO A 374 -6.76 19.35 -21.05
C PRO A 374 -5.59 19.18 -20.06
N VAL A 375 -5.78 19.59 -18.81
CA VAL A 375 -4.77 19.46 -17.73
C VAL A 375 -4.58 17.98 -17.39
N CYS A 376 -5.69 17.25 -17.25
CA CYS A 376 -5.69 15.82 -16.98
C CYS A 376 -5.04 15.00 -18.07
N GLU A 377 -5.39 15.24 -19.32
CA GLU A 377 -4.77 14.53 -20.42
C GLU A 377 -3.26 14.81 -20.51
N GLN A 378 -2.83 16.02 -20.19
CA GLN A 378 -1.41 16.36 -20.16
C GLN A 378 -0.66 15.61 -19.04
N ALA A 379 -1.26 15.55 -17.84
CA ALA A 379 -0.72 14.78 -16.72
C ALA A 379 -0.63 13.29 -17.10
N VAL A 380 -1.68 12.71 -17.67
CA VAL A 380 -1.69 11.31 -18.10
C VAL A 380 -0.67 11.04 -19.21
N ARG A 381 -0.55 11.91 -20.23
CA ARG A 381 0.45 11.73 -21.30
C ARG A 381 1.88 11.77 -20.79
N SER A 382 2.16 12.65 -19.84
CA SER A 382 3.50 12.89 -19.32
C SER A 382 3.92 12.00 -18.17
N ALA A 383 2.98 11.35 -17.47
CA ALA A 383 3.26 10.55 -16.29
C ALA A 383 4.18 9.35 -16.59
N HIS A 384 5.38 9.34 -16.07
CA HIS A 384 6.29 8.20 -16.19
C HIS A 384 7.11 8.04 -14.92
N ALA A 385 7.64 6.84 -14.73
CA ALA A 385 8.57 6.64 -13.65
C ALA A 385 9.88 7.40 -13.95
N VAL A 386 10.56 7.95 -12.93
CA VAL A 386 11.95 8.45 -13.02
C VAL A 386 12.95 7.34 -12.66
N THR A 387 14.05 7.24 -13.40
CA THR A 387 15.00 6.11 -13.33
C THR A 387 15.85 6.14 -12.08
#